data_AF-A0A1V2AZ43-F1
#
_entry.id   AF-A0A1V2AZ43-F1
#
_cell.length_a   1.000
_cell.length_b   1.000
_cell.length_c   1.000
_cell.angle_alpha   90.00
_cell.angle_beta   90.00
_cell.angle_gamma   90.00
#
_symmetry.space_group_name_H-M   'P 1'
#
loop_
_entity.id
_entity.type
_entity.pdbx_description
1 polymer ?
#
loop_
_entity_poly.entity_id
_entity_poly.type
_entity_poly.pdbx_seq_one_letter_code
_entity_poly.pdbx_strand_id
1 'polypeptide(L)'
;MIANVKTQSTTALSERSIQEFLHKASLIGHDHEPLLSGEEITTYFHLHDFNIARQVLSNATDEQHRLRLPTFYSAAHELRTKLGQGKHDRGEAVLFAGAPISEKDAKGINRHFPLCLKGISVLHKVVPKGETWDLTMPQEIWNLGEMEELYTIVNIGTLVLEEGAKVVIRGNVFSLLCQRFITLGNAGADIDYQVGIMPTPFSVDFGHGPQNGIHGENGSGGLHGRDGIQGIAEASILGRWIPEQPLNELHGADATDAENGTDGGKGRNGGMCKLAEITIRELEGRLHLFSQAGAGGAGGDGSDGGHGGNGGNGAPGLDGFNMKVPAGNGGNAGNGGNGGRGGNAGHGGISSNIYLNVPEEAVGHVRMTAFCSVGGIGGKGGKAGLGGKGGTVVPMTDATLNGVPGTNGHHGIPGKNGLHGRGRHAAVCYLNDHKYHSSFSLPKHYTL
;
A
#
# COMPACT_ATOMS: atom_id res chain seq x y z
N MET A 1 3.88 44.03 -26.54
CA MET A 1 5.23 44.40 -26.07
C MET A 1 5.79 43.20 -25.32
N ILE A 2 6.71 42.48 -25.95
CA ILE A 2 7.36 41.30 -25.37
C ILE A 2 8.48 41.85 -24.48
N ALA A 3 8.26 41.83 -23.17
CA ALA A 3 9.30 42.17 -22.21
C ALA A 3 10.32 41.02 -22.20
N ASN A 4 11.40 41.21 -22.97
CA ASN A 4 12.66 40.50 -22.83
C ASN A 4 13.19 40.74 -21.41
N VAL A 5 12.79 39.87 -20.47
CA VAL A 5 13.49 39.73 -19.20
C VAL A 5 14.81 39.07 -19.55
N LYS A 6 15.84 39.89 -19.75
CA LYS A 6 17.23 39.45 -19.76
C LYS A 6 17.49 38.71 -18.46
N THR A 7 17.60 37.39 -18.51
CA THR A 7 18.20 36.53 -17.49
C THR A 7 19.68 36.88 -17.37
N GLN A 8 19.97 37.99 -16.71
CA GLN A 8 21.32 38.35 -16.28
C GLN A 8 21.67 37.53 -15.03
N SER A 9 22.22 36.32 -15.24
CA SER A 9 23.31 35.71 -14.42
C SER A 9 23.66 34.30 -14.95
N THR A 10 23.95 34.17 -16.24
CA THR A 10 24.59 32.97 -16.81
C THR A 10 26.11 33.09 -16.64
N THR A 11 26.60 33.08 -15.40
CA THR A 11 28.00 32.69 -15.18
C THR A 11 28.13 31.24 -15.64
N ALA A 12 28.98 31.01 -16.66
CA ALA A 12 29.33 29.67 -17.10
C ALA A 12 29.90 28.87 -15.91
N LEU A 13 29.65 27.56 -15.88
CA LEU A 13 30.23 26.66 -14.88
C LEU A 13 31.76 26.84 -14.85
N SER A 14 32.35 26.71 -13.66
CA SER A 14 33.81 26.72 -13.53
C SER A 14 34.43 25.53 -14.29
N GLU A 15 35.69 25.67 -14.72
CA GLU A 15 36.41 24.57 -15.39
C GLU A 15 36.44 23.31 -14.51
N ARG A 16 36.66 23.48 -13.20
CA ARG A 16 36.63 22.38 -12.23
C ARG A 16 35.27 21.68 -12.18
N SER A 17 34.18 22.45 -12.23
CA SER A 17 32.81 21.91 -12.24
C SER A 17 32.54 21.10 -13.50
N ILE A 18 33.00 21.58 -14.66
CA ILE A 18 32.89 20.85 -15.92
C ILE A 18 33.72 19.56 -15.86
N GLN A 19 34.95 19.61 -15.35
CA GLN A 19 35.80 18.42 -15.20
C GLN A 19 35.17 17.38 -14.27
N GLU A 20 34.59 17.78 -13.13
CA GLU A 20 33.89 16.86 -12.22
C GLU A 20 32.65 16.25 -12.89
N PHE A 21 31.84 17.07 -13.59
CA PHE A 21 30.70 16.59 -14.37
C PHE A 21 31.11 15.55 -15.43
N LEU A 22 32.15 15.83 -16.22
CA LEU A 22 32.64 14.91 -17.26
C LEU A 22 33.25 13.63 -16.66
N HIS A 23 33.96 13.75 -15.54
CA HIS A 23 34.46 12.59 -14.82
C HIS A 23 33.32 11.68 -14.37
N LYS A 24 32.25 12.25 -13.79
CA LYS A 24 31.07 11.49 -13.39
C LYS A 24 30.34 10.86 -14.59
N ALA A 25 30.25 11.57 -15.72
CA ALA A 25 29.71 11.05 -16.97
C ALA A 25 30.49 9.81 -17.46
N SER A 26 31.82 9.84 -17.39
CA SER A 26 32.67 8.68 -17.74
C SER A 26 32.41 7.48 -16.85
N LEU A 27 32.19 7.67 -15.55
CA LEU A 27 31.90 6.57 -14.61
C LEU A 27 30.60 5.83 -14.93
N ILE A 28 29.64 6.48 -15.60
CA ILE A 28 28.39 5.86 -16.06
C ILE A 28 28.40 5.55 -17.57
N GLY A 29 29.55 5.67 -18.23
CA GLY A 29 29.72 5.33 -19.64
C GLY A 29 29.06 6.30 -20.63
N HIS A 30 28.90 7.57 -20.25
CA HIS A 30 28.34 8.59 -21.14
C HIS A 30 29.43 9.36 -21.90
N ASP A 31 29.23 9.53 -23.21
CA ASP A 31 30.15 10.25 -24.08
C ASP A 31 30.15 11.76 -23.80
N HIS A 32 31.33 12.37 -23.84
CA HIS A 32 31.51 13.78 -23.48
C HIS A 32 31.02 14.74 -24.56
N GLU A 33 31.26 14.42 -25.83
CA GLU A 33 30.96 15.30 -26.96
C GLU A 33 29.47 15.66 -27.05
N PRO A 34 28.52 14.70 -26.99
CA PRO A 34 27.09 15.03 -27.00
C PRO A 34 26.65 15.81 -25.75
N LEU A 35 27.24 15.52 -24.58
CA LEU A 35 26.91 16.27 -23.36
C LEU A 35 27.36 17.73 -23.46
N LEU A 36 28.54 17.98 -24.03
CA LEU A 36 29.07 19.32 -24.25
C LEU A 36 28.31 20.08 -25.34
N SER A 37 27.69 19.37 -26.30
CA SER A 37 26.76 19.98 -27.27
C SER A 37 25.36 20.25 -26.70
N GLY A 38 25.10 19.84 -25.45
CA GLY A 38 23.85 20.11 -24.73
C GLY A 38 22.83 18.97 -24.75
N GLU A 39 23.21 17.78 -25.24
CA GLU A 39 22.33 16.61 -25.23
C GLU A 39 22.16 16.03 -23.82
N GLU A 40 20.99 15.45 -23.57
CA GLU A 40 20.70 14.64 -22.38
C GLU A 40 20.87 13.17 -22.74
N ILE A 41 21.76 12.47 -22.05
CA ILE A 41 22.03 11.04 -22.24
C ILE A 41 21.38 10.26 -21.11
N THR A 42 20.58 9.25 -21.44
CA THR A 42 20.04 8.27 -20.50
C THR A 42 20.49 6.87 -20.87
N THR A 43 21.02 6.12 -19.91
CA THR A 43 21.44 4.72 -20.08
C THR A 43 20.87 3.83 -18.98
N TYR A 44 20.76 2.55 -19.29
CA TYR A 44 20.36 1.50 -18.36
C TYR A 44 21.46 0.45 -18.33
N PHE A 45 22.04 0.21 -17.15
CA PHE A 45 23.21 -0.64 -17.02
C PHE A 45 23.26 -1.35 -15.67
N HIS A 46 24.17 -2.32 -15.59
CA HIS A 46 24.40 -3.11 -14.40
C HIS A 46 25.72 -2.75 -13.73
N LEU A 47 25.76 -2.78 -12.40
CA LEU A 47 27.00 -2.80 -11.64
C LEU A 47 27.15 -4.15 -10.94
N HIS A 48 28.35 -4.73 -11.02
CA HIS A 48 28.62 -6.12 -10.62
C HIS A 48 29.42 -6.26 -9.31
N ASP A 49 29.99 -5.17 -8.81
CA ASP A 49 30.71 -5.17 -7.54
C ASP A 49 30.57 -3.85 -6.77
N PHE A 50 30.84 -3.93 -5.46
CA PHE A 50 30.71 -2.80 -4.54
C PHE A 50 31.71 -1.68 -4.75
N ASN A 51 32.91 -1.97 -5.24
CA ASN A 51 33.93 -0.94 -5.41
C ASN A 51 33.53 -0.01 -6.55
N ILE A 52 33.13 -0.58 -7.69
CA ILE A 52 32.57 0.18 -8.81
C ILE A 52 31.26 0.84 -8.39
N ALA A 53 30.35 0.12 -7.73
CA ALA A 53 29.09 0.67 -7.27
C ALA A 53 29.26 1.87 -6.32
N ARG A 54 30.23 1.84 -5.41
CA ARG A 54 30.54 2.97 -4.54
C ARG A 54 31.08 4.17 -5.33
N GLN A 55 32.02 3.95 -6.25
CA GLN A 55 32.57 5.03 -7.09
C GLN A 55 31.50 5.68 -7.96
N VAL A 56 30.59 4.86 -8.51
CA VAL A 56 29.51 5.34 -9.37
C VAL A 56 28.40 5.99 -8.54
N LEU A 57 27.88 5.37 -7.48
CA LEU A 57 26.68 5.82 -6.78
C LEU A 57 26.94 6.89 -5.70
N SER A 58 28.10 6.89 -5.05
CA SER A 58 28.40 7.87 -4.00
C SER A 58 29.16 9.07 -4.56
N ASN A 59 28.80 10.26 -4.10
CA ASN A 59 29.49 11.53 -4.33
C ASN A 59 30.15 12.04 -3.04
N ALA A 60 30.08 11.27 -1.96
CA ALA A 60 30.65 11.61 -0.67
C ALA A 60 32.17 11.42 -0.66
N THR A 61 32.87 12.33 0.02
CA THR A 61 34.29 12.18 0.31
C THR A 61 34.52 11.09 1.37
N ASP A 62 35.76 10.65 1.54
CA ASP A 62 36.09 9.68 2.60
C ASP A 62 35.82 10.20 4.01
N GLU A 63 35.93 11.51 4.24
CA GLU A 63 35.54 12.10 5.53
C GLU A 63 34.02 12.00 5.74
N GLN A 64 33.24 12.33 4.73
CA GLN A 64 31.78 12.18 4.78
C GLN A 64 31.35 10.73 4.97
N HIS A 65 32.00 9.78 4.30
CA HIS A 65 31.77 8.36 4.54
C HIS A 65 31.97 7.98 6.02
N ARG A 66 33.08 8.44 6.65
CA ARG A 66 33.35 8.22 8.07
C ARG A 66 32.27 8.82 8.98
N LEU A 67 31.81 10.05 8.68
CA LEU A 67 30.74 10.72 9.44
C LEU A 67 29.39 10.01 9.31
N ARG A 68 29.10 9.43 8.13
CA ARG A 68 27.86 8.71 7.88
C ARG A 68 27.81 7.33 8.51
N LEU A 69 28.94 6.65 8.65
CA LEU A 69 28.99 5.26 9.10
C LEU A 69 28.16 5.00 10.38
N PRO A 70 28.26 5.81 11.46
CA PRO A 70 27.45 5.59 12.66
C PRO A 70 25.93 5.72 12.44
N THR A 71 25.50 6.44 11.41
CA THR A 71 24.07 6.71 11.15
C THR A 71 23.32 5.45 10.69
N PHE A 72 24.02 4.54 10.00
CA PHE A 72 23.51 3.23 9.53
C PHE A 72 23.47 2.16 10.64
N TYR A 73 24.06 2.44 11.81
CA TYR A 73 24.06 1.56 12.98
C TYR A 73 23.41 2.20 14.21
N SER A 74 22.49 3.15 13.98
CA SER A 74 21.74 3.77 15.07
C SER A 74 20.69 2.81 15.66
N ALA A 75 20.16 3.11 16.85
CA ALA A 75 19.16 2.26 17.52
C ALA A 75 17.91 1.96 16.65
N ALA A 76 17.53 2.87 15.75
CA ALA A 76 16.46 2.64 14.76
C ALA A 76 16.82 1.53 13.76
N HIS A 77 18.10 1.40 13.39
CA HIS A 77 18.62 0.36 12.52
C HIS A 77 18.81 -0.96 13.28
N GLU A 78 19.21 -0.92 14.56
CA GLU A 78 19.32 -2.11 15.42
C GLU A 78 17.99 -2.89 15.51
N LEU A 79 16.86 -2.18 15.58
CA LEU A 79 15.53 -2.77 15.56
C LEU A 79 15.21 -3.51 14.25
N ARG A 80 15.89 -3.16 13.14
CA ARG A 80 15.74 -3.76 11.81
C ARG A 80 16.82 -4.79 11.49
N THR A 81 17.89 -4.91 12.28
CA THR A 81 19.02 -5.82 12.04
C THR A 81 18.61 -7.29 11.89
N LYS A 82 17.53 -7.71 12.57
CA LYS A 82 16.97 -9.07 12.51
C LYS A 82 15.97 -9.30 11.35
N LEU A 83 15.60 -8.24 10.63
CA LEU A 83 14.68 -8.30 9.48
C LEU A 83 15.46 -8.36 8.16
N GLY A 84 14.80 -8.79 7.08
CA GLY A 84 15.37 -8.68 5.72
C GLY A 84 15.84 -7.26 5.41
N GLN A 85 15.10 -6.25 5.87
CA GLN A 85 15.45 -4.82 5.76
C GLN A 85 16.83 -4.48 6.33
N GLY A 86 17.26 -5.10 7.42
CA GLY A 86 18.59 -4.84 7.99
C GLY A 86 19.74 -5.21 7.05
N LYS A 87 19.53 -6.14 6.11
CA LYS A 87 20.54 -6.48 5.09
C LYS A 87 20.66 -5.39 4.03
N HIS A 88 19.53 -4.80 3.62
CA HIS A 88 19.50 -3.66 2.70
C HIS A 88 20.21 -2.45 3.31
N ASP A 89 19.88 -2.11 4.56
CA ASP A 89 20.52 -1.01 5.29
C ASP A 89 22.07 -1.20 5.36
N ARG A 90 22.55 -2.44 5.50
CA ARG A 90 24.00 -2.76 5.49
C ARG A 90 24.62 -2.68 4.10
N GLY A 91 23.91 -3.10 3.05
CA GLY A 91 24.36 -2.90 1.67
C GLY A 91 24.47 -1.42 1.31
N GLU A 92 23.48 -0.62 1.70
CA GLU A 92 23.52 0.84 1.57
C GLU A 92 24.69 1.46 2.37
N ALA A 93 24.98 0.97 3.58
CA ALA A 93 26.11 1.44 4.37
C ALA A 93 27.46 1.21 3.69
N VAL A 94 27.63 0.11 2.94
CA VAL A 94 28.86 -0.15 2.16
C VAL A 94 29.01 0.90 1.06
N LEU A 95 27.92 1.19 0.34
CA LEU A 95 27.92 2.12 -0.80
C LEU A 95 28.06 3.58 -0.37
N PHE A 96 27.29 4.02 0.63
CA PHE A 96 27.13 5.44 0.98
C PHE A 96 27.82 5.87 2.28
N ALA A 97 28.40 4.93 3.02
CA ALA A 97 29.18 5.21 4.23
C ALA A 97 30.51 4.45 4.31
N GLY A 98 30.91 3.72 3.26
CA GLY A 98 32.18 2.99 3.23
C GLY A 98 32.30 1.90 4.31
N ALA A 99 31.18 1.31 4.73
CA ALA A 99 31.19 0.22 5.70
C ALA A 99 31.95 -1.01 5.16
N PRO A 100 32.70 -1.75 6.00
CA PRO A 100 33.29 -3.01 5.58
C PRO A 100 32.20 -4.08 5.37
N ILE A 101 32.39 -4.92 4.36
CA ILE A 101 31.52 -6.09 4.14
C ILE A 101 31.98 -7.21 5.07
N SER A 102 31.13 -7.62 6.01
CA SER A 102 31.41 -8.79 6.85
C SER A 102 31.24 -10.08 6.03
N GLU A 103 32.04 -11.13 6.30
CA GLU A 103 31.88 -12.44 5.63
C GLU A 103 30.48 -13.03 5.80
N LYS A 104 29.85 -12.78 6.95
CA LYS A 104 28.49 -13.22 7.28
C LYS A 104 27.43 -12.53 6.43
N ASP A 105 27.64 -11.26 6.09
CA ASP A 105 26.72 -10.48 5.26
C ASP A 105 27.00 -10.60 3.77
N ALA A 106 28.25 -10.89 3.37
CA ALA A 106 28.69 -10.98 1.97
C ALA A 106 27.76 -11.84 1.11
N LYS A 107 27.40 -13.04 1.58
CA LYS A 107 26.50 -13.95 0.83
C LYS A 107 25.08 -13.40 0.65
N GLY A 108 24.59 -12.60 1.61
CA GLY A 108 23.26 -11.98 1.54
C GLY A 108 23.27 -10.71 0.69
N ILE A 109 24.27 -9.88 0.92
CA ILE A 109 24.49 -8.60 0.23
C ILE A 109 24.81 -8.82 -1.26
N ASN A 110 25.62 -9.83 -1.60
CA ASN A 110 25.94 -10.16 -3.00
C ASN A 110 24.74 -10.67 -3.82
N ARG A 111 23.60 -11.01 -3.18
CA ARG A 111 22.38 -11.38 -3.92
C ARG A 111 21.70 -10.19 -4.59
N HIS A 112 22.03 -8.97 -4.17
CA HIS A 112 21.55 -7.76 -4.83
C HIS A 112 22.32 -7.46 -6.13
N PHE A 113 23.41 -8.18 -6.40
CA PHE A 113 24.19 -7.99 -7.62
C PHE A 113 23.71 -8.94 -8.73
N PRO A 114 23.64 -8.45 -9.99
CA PRO A 114 23.98 -7.09 -10.39
C PRO A 114 22.94 -6.05 -9.95
N LEU A 115 23.42 -4.86 -9.55
CA LEU A 115 22.54 -3.71 -9.30
C LEU A 115 21.97 -3.23 -10.63
N CYS A 116 20.67 -2.94 -10.68
CA CYS A 116 20.00 -2.40 -11.86
C CYS A 116 19.92 -0.87 -11.78
N LEU A 117 20.57 -0.17 -12.71
CA LEU A 117 20.70 1.29 -12.68
C LEU A 117 20.05 1.96 -13.90
N LYS A 118 19.50 3.15 -13.66
CA LYS A 118 19.26 4.19 -14.67
C LYS A 118 20.27 5.32 -14.44
N GLY A 119 21.07 5.65 -15.44
CA GLY A 119 22.00 6.77 -15.44
C GLY A 119 21.50 7.90 -16.33
N ILE A 120 21.57 9.14 -15.84
CA ILE A 120 21.24 10.34 -16.62
C ILE A 120 22.41 11.33 -16.52
N SER A 121 22.86 11.88 -17.64
CA SER A 121 23.73 13.07 -17.66
C SER A 121 23.17 14.15 -18.55
N VAL A 122 23.22 15.39 -18.08
CA VAL A 122 22.83 16.57 -18.85
C VAL A 122 23.62 17.78 -18.38
N LEU A 123 24.27 18.50 -19.30
CA LEU A 123 25.09 19.64 -18.92
C LEU A 123 24.23 20.83 -18.48
N HIS A 124 23.09 21.05 -19.14
CA HIS A 124 22.15 22.13 -18.80
C HIS A 124 20.71 21.64 -18.93
N LYS A 125 19.97 21.63 -17.81
CA LYS A 125 18.56 21.25 -17.76
C LYS A 125 17.74 22.39 -17.18
N VAL A 126 16.69 22.76 -17.91
CA VAL A 126 15.63 23.64 -17.40
C VAL A 126 14.37 22.80 -17.24
N VAL A 127 13.76 22.84 -16.07
CA VAL A 127 12.43 22.27 -15.83
C VAL A 127 11.44 23.45 -15.87
N PRO A 128 10.52 23.48 -16.85
CA PRO A 128 9.61 24.59 -17.04
C PRO A 128 8.65 24.81 -15.87
N LYS A 129 8.08 26.01 -15.81
CA LYS A 129 7.13 26.45 -14.79
C LYS A 129 6.02 25.42 -14.54
N GLY A 130 5.90 24.97 -13.29
CA GLY A 130 4.89 24.02 -12.85
C GLY A 130 5.09 22.57 -13.32
N GLU A 131 6.13 22.28 -14.11
CA GLU A 131 6.39 20.93 -14.59
C GLU A 131 7.14 20.07 -13.56
N THR A 132 6.98 18.75 -13.68
CA THR A 132 7.71 17.78 -12.86
C THR A 132 8.63 16.96 -13.75
N TRP A 133 9.93 17.02 -13.45
CA TRP A 133 10.90 16.09 -14.00
C TRP A 133 10.93 14.84 -13.12
N ASP A 134 10.28 13.78 -13.60
CA ASP A 134 10.24 12.48 -12.93
C ASP A 134 11.44 11.63 -13.32
N LEU A 135 12.32 11.39 -12.36
CA LEU A 135 13.55 10.65 -12.55
C LEU A 135 13.36 9.14 -12.34
N THR A 136 12.18 8.71 -11.90
CA THR A 136 11.89 7.32 -11.50
C THR A 136 12.29 6.32 -12.59
N MET A 137 12.95 5.24 -12.18
CA MET A 137 13.15 4.05 -12.99
C MET A 137 12.00 3.07 -12.73
N PRO A 138 11.13 2.83 -13.73
CA PRO A 138 10.10 1.80 -13.62
C PRO A 138 10.72 0.39 -13.58
N GLN A 139 10.12 -0.52 -12.82
CA GLN A 139 10.56 -1.91 -12.65
C GLN A 139 10.45 -2.73 -13.95
N GLU A 140 9.53 -2.33 -14.83
CA GLU A 140 9.21 -2.99 -16.09
C GLU A 140 10.39 -2.99 -17.06
N ILE A 141 11.30 -2.01 -16.94
CA ILE A 141 12.50 -1.91 -17.76
C ILE A 141 13.42 -3.13 -17.55
N TRP A 142 13.46 -3.65 -16.33
CA TRP A 142 14.30 -4.79 -15.97
C TRP A 142 13.50 -6.08 -15.76
N ASN A 143 12.18 -6.04 -15.93
CA ASN A 143 11.27 -7.16 -15.61
C ASN A 143 11.48 -7.71 -14.19
N LEU A 144 11.65 -6.80 -13.23
CA LEU A 144 11.85 -7.11 -11.80
C LEU A 144 10.52 -7.02 -11.04
N GLY A 145 10.44 -7.75 -9.92
CA GLY A 145 9.28 -7.69 -9.03
C GLY A 145 9.28 -6.45 -8.13
N GLU A 146 8.13 -6.14 -7.51
CA GLU A 146 7.87 -4.96 -6.67
C GLU A 146 8.83 -4.78 -5.47
N MET A 147 9.52 -5.85 -5.10
CA MET A 147 10.42 -5.91 -3.93
C MET A 147 11.89 -5.64 -4.27
N GLU A 148 12.25 -5.58 -5.55
CA GLU A 148 13.64 -5.40 -5.97
C GLU A 148 14.08 -3.94 -5.85
N GLU A 149 15.37 -3.76 -5.59
CA GLU A 149 15.95 -2.42 -5.45
C GLU A 149 16.44 -1.88 -6.79
N LEU A 150 15.94 -0.70 -7.11
CA LEU A 150 16.23 0.02 -8.33
C LEU A 150 17.02 1.27 -7.99
N TYR A 151 18.05 1.55 -8.77
CA TYR A 151 18.95 2.67 -8.53
C TYR A 151 18.83 3.70 -9.64
N THR A 152 18.86 4.98 -9.29
CA THR A 152 18.87 6.08 -10.25
C THR A 152 19.99 7.04 -9.90
N ILE A 153 20.88 7.27 -10.86
CA ILE A 153 21.98 8.22 -10.76
C ILE A 153 21.81 9.34 -11.77
N VAL A 154 21.95 10.57 -11.30
CA VAL A 154 21.80 11.76 -12.12
C VAL A 154 22.99 12.68 -11.92
N ASN A 155 23.61 13.06 -13.04
CA ASN A 155 24.76 13.94 -13.10
C ASN A 155 24.40 15.17 -13.92
N ILE A 156 24.43 16.35 -13.30
CA ILE A 156 23.97 17.59 -13.93
C ILE A 156 25.05 18.65 -13.81
N GLY A 157 25.33 19.34 -14.91
CA GLY A 157 26.03 20.62 -14.86
C GLY A 157 25.16 21.66 -14.16
N THR A 158 24.22 22.28 -14.88
CA THR A 158 23.28 23.26 -14.33
C THR A 158 21.85 22.74 -14.39
N LEU A 159 21.15 22.73 -13.24
CA LEU A 159 19.71 22.52 -13.16
C LEU A 159 19.02 23.83 -12.81
N VAL A 160 18.07 24.26 -13.64
CA VAL A 160 17.19 25.39 -13.37
C VAL A 160 15.77 24.87 -13.18
N LEU A 161 15.20 25.12 -12.01
CA LEU A 161 13.78 24.91 -11.74
C LEU A 161 13.08 26.25 -11.83
N GLU A 162 12.20 26.39 -12.82
CA GLU A 162 11.29 27.53 -12.89
C GLU A 162 10.24 27.49 -11.76
N GLU A 163 9.42 28.53 -11.66
CA GLU A 163 8.43 28.66 -10.59
C GLU A 163 7.50 27.42 -10.50
N GLY A 164 7.43 26.79 -9.33
CA GLY A 164 6.62 25.59 -9.11
C GLY A 164 7.13 24.32 -9.80
N ALA A 165 8.26 24.37 -10.50
CA ALA A 165 8.88 23.21 -11.12
C ALA A 165 9.50 22.27 -10.07
N LYS A 166 9.49 20.96 -10.33
CA LYS A 166 9.91 19.94 -9.36
C LYS A 166 10.74 18.84 -9.98
N VAL A 167 11.61 18.26 -9.17
CA VAL A 167 12.26 16.98 -9.42
C VAL A 167 11.69 15.95 -8.47
N VAL A 168 11.27 14.79 -9.00
CA VAL A 168 10.71 13.71 -8.17
C VAL A 168 11.37 12.39 -8.50
N ILE A 169 11.61 11.60 -7.46
CA ILE A 169 12.03 10.21 -7.54
C ILE A 169 11.12 9.35 -6.66
N ARG A 170 10.63 8.21 -7.16
CA ARG A 170 9.75 7.29 -6.43
C ARG A 170 10.38 5.93 -6.26
N GLY A 171 10.63 5.53 -5.02
CA GLY A 171 10.98 4.14 -4.71
C GLY A 171 12.33 3.64 -5.26
N ASN A 172 13.19 4.51 -5.78
CA ASN A 172 14.54 4.18 -6.19
C ASN A 172 15.55 4.68 -5.17
N VAL A 173 16.65 3.94 -4.98
CA VAL A 173 17.84 4.48 -4.31
C VAL A 173 18.44 5.54 -5.23
N PHE A 174 18.55 6.77 -4.74
CA PHE A 174 18.80 7.94 -5.57
C PHE A 174 20.17 8.57 -5.29
N SER A 175 20.91 8.89 -6.35
CA SER A 175 22.14 9.66 -6.29
C SER A 175 22.09 10.83 -7.27
N LEU A 176 22.33 12.04 -6.78
CA LEU A 176 22.39 13.25 -7.59
C LEU A 176 23.69 14.00 -7.34
N LEU A 177 24.44 14.26 -8.41
CA LEU A 177 25.48 15.29 -8.44
C LEU A 177 25.00 16.44 -9.33
N CYS A 178 24.90 17.64 -8.77
CA CYS A 178 24.54 18.84 -9.49
C CYS A 178 25.61 19.92 -9.27
N GLN A 179 26.23 20.41 -10.34
CA GLN A 179 27.26 21.44 -10.21
C GLN A 179 26.63 22.78 -9.81
N ARG A 180 25.53 23.17 -10.45
CA ARG A 180 24.78 24.39 -10.09
C ARG A 180 23.29 24.14 -10.10
N PHE A 181 22.63 24.41 -8.98
CA PHE A 181 21.19 24.26 -8.79
C PHE A 181 20.57 25.64 -8.61
N ILE A 182 19.66 26.02 -9.51
CA ILE A 182 18.99 27.32 -9.51
C ILE A 182 17.50 27.09 -9.33
N THR A 183 16.91 27.81 -8.38
CA THR A 183 15.47 27.83 -8.14
C THR A 183 14.93 29.21 -8.39
N LEU A 184 13.97 29.31 -9.31
CA LEU A 184 13.30 30.57 -9.65
C LEU A 184 11.92 30.58 -8.97
N GLY A 185 11.66 31.61 -8.17
CA GLY A 185 10.41 31.77 -7.43
C GLY A 185 10.49 31.34 -5.96
N ASN A 186 9.47 31.71 -5.19
CA ASN A 186 9.35 31.31 -3.78
C ASN A 186 8.55 30.00 -3.70
N ALA A 187 9.01 29.05 -2.89
CA ALA A 187 8.18 27.92 -2.50
C ALA A 187 6.85 28.46 -1.92
N GLY A 188 5.72 28.10 -2.54
CA GLY A 188 4.39 28.53 -2.13
C GLY A 188 4.04 28.14 -0.69
N ALA A 189 3.04 28.81 -0.12
CA ALA A 189 2.62 28.66 1.28
C ALA A 189 2.00 27.28 1.63
N ASP A 190 1.59 26.50 0.63
CA ASP A 190 1.10 25.13 0.78
C ASP A 190 2.11 24.15 0.15
N ILE A 191 2.51 23.13 0.91
CA ILE A 191 3.70 22.24 0.73
C ILE A 191 4.24 22.20 -0.71
N ASP A 192 5.04 23.20 -1.06
CA ASP A 192 5.72 23.28 -2.33
C ASP A 192 7.19 22.95 -2.07
N TYR A 193 7.62 21.78 -2.54
CA TYR A 193 9.01 21.32 -2.50
C TYR A 193 9.58 21.35 -3.92
N GLN A 194 10.89 21.55 -4.03
CA GLN A 194 11.61 21.49 -5.31
C GLN A 194 12.10 20.07 -5.60
N VAL A 195 12.44 19.30 -4.56
CA VAL A 195 12.90 17.91 -4.68
C VAL A 195 12.06 17.00 -3.79
N GLY A 196 11.40 16.01 -4.39
CA GLY A 196 10.58 15.03 -3.70
C GLY A 196 11.19 13.63 -3.75
N ILE A 197 11.50 13.06 -2.58
CA ILE A 197 11.88 11.66 -2.41
C ILE A 197 10.64 10.89 -1.94
N MET A 198 9.98 10.25 -2.89
CA MET A 198 8.61 9.76 -2.76
C MET A 198 8.60 8.23 -2.65
N PRO A 199 7.50 7.64 -2.16
CA PRO A 199 7.47 6.21 -1.96
C PRO A 199 7.44 5.45 -3.28
N THR A 200 7.90 4.19 -3.25
CA THR A 200 7.56 3.21 -4.29
C THR A 200 6.04 3.21 -4.47
N PRO A 201 5.52 3.24 -5.71
CA PRO A 201 4.08 3.26 -5.94
C PRO A 201 3.38 1.93 -5.62
N PHE A 202 4.15 0.89 -5.28
CA PHE A 202 3.68 -0.45 -4.95
C PHE A 202 3.94 -0.79 -3.48
N SER A 203 3.25 -1.81 -2.99
CA SER A 203 3.40 -2.27 -1.62
C SER A 203 4.70 -3.04 -1.42
N VAL A 204 5.30 -2.91 -0.24
CA VAL A 204 6.46 -3.71 0.17
C VAL A 204 6.07 -4.91 1.05
N ASP A 205 5.15 -5.71 0.54
CA ASP A 205 4.83 -7.03 1.07
C ASP A 205 4.83 -8.10 -0.02
N PHE A 206 4.92 -9.37 0.38
CA PHE A 206 4.87 -10.51 -0.55
C PHE A 206 3.47 -10.80 -1.09
N GLY A 207 2.49 -9.93 -0.82
CA GLY A 207 1.14 -10.07 -1.37
C GLY A 207 1.08 -9.66 -2.84
N HIS A 208 -0.03 -9.96 -3.49
CA HIS A 208 -0.36 -9.43 -4.81
C HIS A 208 -1.80 -8.90 -4.79
N GLY A 209 -2.10 -7.97 -5.70
CA GLY A 209 -3.42 -7.36 -5.82
C GLY A 209 -3.49 -5.93 -5.28
N PRO A 210 -4.72 -5.40 -5.09
CA PRO A 210 -4.95 -3.98 -4.81
C PRO A 210 -4.36 -3.55 -3.47
N GLN A 211 -4.04 -2.26 -3.35
CA GLN A 211 -3.53 -1.69 -2.11
C GLN A 211 -4.53 -1.83 -0.96
N ASN A 212 -5.82 -1.61 -1.22
CA ASN A 212 -6.89 -1.81 -0.26
C ASN A 212 -7.46 -3.21 -0.37
N GLY A 213 -7.79 -3.79 0.78
CA GLY A 213 -8.44 -5.09 0.85
C GLY A 213 -9.81 -5.06 0.17
N ILE A 214 -10.12 -6.12 -0.57
CA ILE A 214 -11.44 -6.31 -1.18
C ILE A 214 -12.50 -6.48 -0.09
N HIS A 215 -13.71 -5.97 -0.30
CA HIS A 215 -14.82 -6.21 0.61
C HIS A 215 -15.33 -7.66 0.44
N GLY A 216 -15.88 -8.21 1.51
CA GLY A 216 -16.60 -9.48 1.45
C GLY A 216 -17.92 -9.37 0.67
N GLU A 217 -18.48 -10.53 0.35
CA GLU A 217 -19.74 -10.72 -0.35
C GLU A 217 -20.77 -11.31 0.61
N ASN A 218 -21.96 -10.71 0.64
CA ASN A 218 -23.02 -11.14 1.55
C ASN A 218 -23.44 -12.59 1.27
N GLY A 219 -23.72 -13.33 2.34
CA GLY A 219 -24.27 -14.68 2.21
C GLY A 219 -25.69 -14.64 1.67
N SER A 220 -26.06 -15.60 0.81
CA SER A 220 -27.43 -15.74 0.34
C SER A 220 -28.37 -16.20 1.46
N GLY A 221 -29.61 -15.72 1.43
CA GLY A 221 -30.66 -16.20 2.32
C GLY A 221 -31.05 -17.65 2.05
N GLY A 222 -31.53 -18.33 3.08
CA GLY A 222 -32.12 -19.65 2.96
C GLY A 222 -33.49 -19.62 2.30
N LEU A 223 -33.84 -20.69 1.58
CA LEU A 223 -35.14 -20.86 0.96
C LEU A 223 -36.18 -21.25 2.00
N HIS A 224 -37.38 -20.70 1.85
CA HIS A 224 -38.53 -21.06 2.69
C HIS A 224 -38.99 -22.49 2.43
N GLY A 225 -39.42 -23.16 3.50
CA GLY A 225 -40.13 -24.42 3.41
C GLY A 225 -41.51 -24.19 2.78
N ARG A 226 -41.94 -25.12 1.92
CA ARG A 226 -43.31 -25.12 1.38
C ARG A 226 -44.31 -25.55 2.46
N ASP A 227 -45.46 -24.90 2.51
CA ASP A 227 -46.56 -25.36 3.36
C ASP A 227 -47.05 -26.76 2.93
N GLY A 228 -47.63 -27.48 3.88
CA GLY A 228 -48.29 -28.76 3.64
C GLY A 228 -49.52 -28.59 2.75
N ILE A 229 -49.80 -29.61 1.95
CA ILE A 229 -50.92 -29.66 1.02
C ILE A 229 -52.14 -30.17 1.79
N GLN A 230 -53.24 -29.42 1.73
CA GLN A 230 -54.48 -29.80 2.40
C GLN A 230 -55.05 -31.11 1.83
N GLY A 231 -55.34 -32.06 2.73
CA GLY A 231 -55.98 -33.32 2.36
C GLY A 231 -57.46 -33.15 2.02
N ILE A 232 -57.97 -34.09 1.23
CA ILE A 232 -59.33 -34.11 0.71
C ILE A 232 -60.21 -35.00 1.60
N ALA A 233 -61.41 -34.53 1.92
CA ALA A 233 -62.46 -35.34 2.53
C ALA A 233 -63.77 -35.13 1.76
N GLU A 234 -64.43 -36.22 1.39
CA GLU A 234 -65.66 -36.22 0.62
C GLU A 234 -66.87 -36.48 1.52
N ALA A 235 -68.04 -35.97 1.17
CA ALA A 235 -69.25 -36.26 1.93
C ALA A 235 -69.86 -37.60 1.51
N SER A 236 -70.27 -38.43 2.48
CA SER A 236 -71.03 -39.67 2.26
C SER A 236 -72.22 -39.76 3.21
N ILE A 237 -73.10 -40.74 2.97
CA ILE A 237 -74.26 -41.03 3.86
C ILE A 237 -73.84 -41.45 5.27
N LEU A 238 -72.59 -41.88 5.48
CA LEU A 238 -72.04 -42.28 6.78
C LEU A 238 -71.22 -41.15 7.44
N GLY A 239 -71.15 -39.97 6.82
CA GLY A 239 -70.29 -38.85 7.24
C GLY A 239 -69.14 -38.60 6.26
N ARG A 240 -68.14 -37.82 6.68
CA ARG A 240 -66.97 -37.52 5.84
C ARG A 240 -66.16 -38.79 5.56
N TRP A 241 -65.84 -39.05 4.31
CA TRP A 241 -65.01 -40.14 3.84
C TRP A 241 -63.65 -39.59 3.38
N ILE A 242 -62.56 -40.22 3.80
CA ILE A 242 -61.21 -39.81 3.39
C ILE A 242 -60.74 -40.79 2.30
N PRO A 243 -60.58 -40.34 1.03
CA PRO A 243 -60.01 -41.15 -0.04
C PRO A 243 -58.53 -41.47 0.20
N GLU A 244 -58.03 -42.51 -0.47
CA GLU A 244 -56.60 -42.80 -0.51
C GLU A 244 -55.84 -41.63 -1.16
N GLN A 245 -54.90 -41.06 -0.41
CA GLN A 245 -54.15 -39.87 -0.80
C GLN A 245 -52.81 -39.84 -0.05
N PRO A 246 -51.79 -39.10 -0.54
CA PRO A 246 -50.50 -39.00 0.12
C PRO A 246 -50.60 -38.14 1.40
N LEU A 247 -50.83 -38.78 2.54
CA LEU A 247 -51.01 -38.08 3.83
C LEU A 247 -49.71 -37.46 4.39
N ASN A 248 -48.55 -37.86 3.87
CA ASN A 248 -47.26 -37.25 4.20
C ASN A 248 -47.11 -35.84 3.63
N GLU A 249 -47.91 -35.47 2.63
CA GLU A 249 -47.91 -34.12 2.06
C GLU A 249 -48.62 -33.09 2.95
N LEU A 250 -49.31 -33.54 4.00
CA LEU A 250 -49.87 -32.64 5.02
C LEU A 250 -48.77 -31.92 5.80
N HIS A 251 -47.55 -32.48 5.88
CA HIS A 251 -46.44 -31.86 6.58
C HIS A 251 -45.87 -30.66 5.83
N GLY A 252 -45.61 -29.57 6.55
CA GLY A 252 -44.81 -28.48 6.04
C GLY A 252 -43.37 -28.95 5.80
N ALA A 253 -42.76 -28.49 4.72
CA ALA A 253 -41.37 -28.82 4.43
C ALA A 253 -40.42 -27.95 5.27
N ASP A 254 -39.26 -28.52 5.58
CA ASP A 254 -38.17 -27.77 6.19
C ASP A 254 -37.65 -26.70 5.23
N ALA A 255 -37.22 -25.58 5.80
CA ALA A 255 -36.49 -24.56 5.08
C ALA A 255 -35.00 -24.90 4.97
N THR A 256 -34.28 -24.12 4.17
CA THR A 256 -32.82 -24.25 4.09
C THR A 256 -32.12 -23.20 4.96
N ASP A 257 -30.94 -23.57 5.43
CA ASP A 257 -30.00 -22.64 6.05
C ASP A 257 -29.55 -21.57 5.05
N ALA A 258 -29.11 -20.44 5.59
CA ALA A 258 -28.48 -19.38 4.82
C ALA A 258 -26.96 -19.56 4.74
N GLU A 259 -26.35 -18.88 3.78
CA GLU A 259 -24.91 -18.85 3.62
C GLU A 259 -24.26 -17.79 4.54
N ASN A 260 -23.00 -18.03 4.88
CA ASN A 260 -22.19 -17.04 5.60
C ASN A 260 -21.79 -15.90 4.65
N GLY A 261 -21.64 -14.69 5.19
CA GLY A 261 -20.90 -13.64 4.50
C GLY A 261 -19.41 -13.98 4.44
N THR A 262 -18.73 -13.58 3.37
CA THR A 262 -17.29 -13.76 3.23
C THR A 262 -16.49 -12.67 3.94
N ASP A 263 -15.27 -13.03 4.34
CA ASP A 263 -14.33 -12.13 5.01
C ASP A 263 -13.82 -11.03 4.06
N GLY A 264 -13.55 -9.86 4.62
CA GLY A 264 -12.85 -8.78 3.94
C GLY A 264 -11.36 -9.09 3.76
N GLY A 265 -10.82 -8.71 2.61
CA GLY A 265 -9.42 -8.86 2.26
C GLY A 265 -8.49 -7.97 3.09
N LYS A 266 -7.24 -8.39 3.21
CA LYS A 266 -6.20 -7.62 3.91
C LYS A 266 -5.76 -6.42 3.07
N GLY A 267 -5.58 -5.25 3.70
CA GLY A 267 -4.88 -4.11 3.10
C GLY A 267 -3.37 -4.34 3.01
N ARG A 268 -2.75 -3.86 1.93
CA ARG A 268 -1.31 -4.01 1.67
C ARG A 268 -0.49 -2.93 2.36
N ASN A 269 0.78 -3.23 2.63
CA ASN A 269 1.68 -2.24 3.24
C ASN A 269 1.93 -1.04 2.32
N GLY A 270 2.28 0.13 2.85
CA GLY A 270 2.68 1.27 2.04
C GLY A 270 4.07 1.09 1.43
N GLY A 271 4.33 1.69 0.27
CA GLY A 271 5.63 1.61 -0.41
C GLY A 271 6.77 2.33 0.33
N MET A 272 8.01 1.92 0.08
CA MET A 272 9.18 2.45 0.76
C MET A 272 9.63 3.81 0.21
N CYS A 273 10.07 4.70 1.09
CA CYS A 273 10.91 5.84 0.72
C CYS A 273 12.38 5.41 0.82
N LYS A 274 13.03 5.20 -0.31
CA LYS A 274 14.41 4.71 -0.38
C LYS A 274 15.43 5.79 -0.06
N LEU A 275 16.69 5.38 0.11
CA LEU A 275 17.80 6.28 0.40
C LEU A 275 18.00 7.27 -0.75
N ALA A 276 18.32 8.51 -0.41
CA ALA A 276 18.77 9.50 -1.38
C ALA A 276 20.05 10.18 -0.91
N GLU A 277 21.02 10.31 -1.82
CA GLU A 277 22.20 11.14 -1.66
C GLU A 277 22.17 12.24 -2.73
N ILE A 278 22.13 13.49 -2.31
CA ILE A 278 22.13 14.66 -3.19
C ILE A 278 23.32 15.54 -2.84
N THR A 279 24.13 15.86 -3.83
CA THR A 279 25.26 16.79 -3.71
C THR A 279 25.09 17.93 -4.70
N ILE A 280 25.04 19.15 -4.18
CA ILE A 280 24.95 20.39 -4.95
C ILE A 280 26.22 21.19 -4.68
N ARG A 281 26.95 21.59 -5.74
CA ARG A 281 28.19 22.38 -5.60
C ARG A 281 27.94 23.88 -5.52
N GLU A 282 26.88 24.38 -6.14
CA GLU A 282 26.43 25.77 -6.06
C GLU A 282 24.91 25.80 -5.98
N LEU A 283 24.35 26.52 -5.00
CA LEU A 283 22.90 26.69 -4.83
C LEU A 283 22.53 28.17 -4.96
N GLU A 284 21.62 28.46 -5.90
CA GLU A 284 21.03 29.78 -6.09
C GLU A 284 19.51 29.71 -5.84
N GLY A 285 19.03 30.58 -4.95
CA GLY A 285 17.64 30.59 -4.49
C GLY A 285 17.43 29.73 -3.23
N ARG A 286 16.25 29.12 -3.09
CA ARG A 286 15.87 28.32 -1.91
C ARG A 286 15.55 26.89 -2.32
N LEU A 287 16.05 25.93 -1.56
CA LEU A 287 15.80 24.52 -1.78
C LEU A 287 14.95 23.94 -0.65
N HIS A 288 13.76 23.47 -0.99
CA HIS A 288 12.95 22.63 -0.11
C HIS A 288 12.96 21.19 -0.61
N LEU A 289 13.51 20.29 0.20
CA LEU A 289 13.48 18.85 0.01
C LEU A 289 12.35 18.24 0.85
N PHE A 290 11.54 17.39 0.24
CA PHE A 290 10.47 16.65 0.90
C PHE A 290 10.67 15.14 0.78
N SER A 291 10.36 14.40 1.84
CA SER A 291 10.31 12.93 1.79
C SER A 291 9.17 12.33 2.61
N GLN A 292 8.60 11.24 2.09
CA GLN A 292 7.57 10.48 2.80
C GLN A 292 7.46 9.05 2.24
N ALA A 293 7.28 8.06 3.12
CA ALA A 293 6.93 6.70 2.72
C ALA A 293 5.40 6.53 2.54
N GLY A 294 4.98 5.51 1.80
CA GLY A 294 3.59 5.31 1.39
C GLY A 294 2.67 4.96 2.55
N ALA A 295 1.39 5.28 2.42
CA ALA A 295 0.37 4.87 3.40
C ALA A 295 0.04 3.38 3.25
N GLY A 296 -0.26 2.71 4.36
CA GLY A 296 -0.82 1.37 4.35
C GLY A 296 -2.26 1.39 3.83
N GLY A 297 -2.63 0.37 3.05
CA GLY A 297 -3.99 0.23 2.54
C GLY A 297 -4.99 -0.17 3.63
N ALA A 298 -6.24 0.24 3.44
CA ALA A 298 -7.34 -0.15 4.32
C ALA A 298 -7.61 -1.66 4.19
N GLY A 299 -8.05 -2.27 5.28
CA GLY A 299 -8.62 -3.62 5.21
C GLY A 299 -10.05 -3.56 4.68
N GLY A 300 -10.44 -4.56 3.90
CA GLY A 300 -11.80 -4.66 3.38
C GLY A 300 -12.79 -4.99 4.49
N ASP A 301 -14.01 -4.47 4.40
CA ASP A 301 -15.08 -4.85 5.32
C ASP A 301 -15.50 -6.31 5.06
N GLY A 302 -15.75 -7.06 6.13
CA GLY A 302 -16.46 -8.33 6.06
C GLY A 302 -17.94 -8.10 5.82
N SER A 303 -18.59 -9.09 5.23
CA SER A 303 -19.96 -8.97 4.73
C SER A 303 -20.98 -9.64 5.64
N ASP A 304 -22.26 -9.31 5.46
CA ASP A 304 -23.32 -9.83 6.32
C ASP A 304 -23.67 -11.29 5.95
N GLY A 305 -23.99 -12.10 6.96
CA GLY A 305 -24.54 -13.44 6.76
C GLY A 305 -26.00 -13.41 6.28
N GLY A 306 -26.38 -14.38 5.46
CA GLY A 306 -27.74 -14.49 4.95
C GLY A 306 -28.75 -14.88 6.04
N HIS A 307 -30.03 -14.57 5.85
CA HIS A 307 -31.09 -14.96 6.78
C HIS A 307 -31.64 -16.35 6.45
N GLY A 308 -31.83 -17.20 7.45
CA GLY A 308 -32.36 -18.55 7.28
C GLY A 308 -33.82 -18.54 6.82
N GLY A 309 -34.21 -19.56 6.05
CA GLY A 309 -35.58 -19.66 5.56
C GLY A 309 -36.56 -20.03 6.68
N ASN A 310 -37.76 -19.47 6.68
CA ASN A 310 -38.88 -19.95 7.50
C ASN A 310 -39.38 -21.33 7.04
N GLY A 311 -39.62 -22.25 7.98
CA GLY A 311 -40.20 -23.56 7.71
C GLY A 311 -41.68 -23.47 7.30
N GLY A 312 -42.14 -24.42 6.47
CA GLY A 312 -43.52 -24.45 6.00
C GLY A 312 -44.51 -24.87 7.08
N ASN A 313 -45.70 -24.29 7.09
CA ASN A 313 -46.77 -24.71 8.01
C ASN A 313 -47.33 -26.08 7.62
N GLY A 314 -47.76 -26.86 8.59
CA GLY A 314 -48.49 -28.10 8.32
C GLY A 314 -49.97 -27.86 8.05
N ALA A 315 -50.59 -28.76 7.31
CA ALA A 315 -51.99 -28.69 6.92
C ALA A 315 -52.93 -29.29 7.99
N PRO A 316 -54.22 -28.88 8.02
CA PRO A 316 -55.25 -29.46 8.88
C PRO A 316 -55.38 -30.98 8.78
N GLY A 317 -55.56 -31.63 9.94
CA GLY A 317 -55.93 -33.04 10.00
C GLY A 317 -57.35 -33.29 9.47
N LEU A 318 -57.66 -34.55 9.19
CA LEU A 318 -58.94 -34.97 8.64
C LEU A 318 -59.65 -35.92 9.61
N ASP A 319 -60.94 -35.71 9.84
CA ASP A 319 -61.80 -36.60 10.62
C ASP A 319 -62.85 -37.21 9.69
N GLY A 320 -62.66 -38.49 9.35
CA GLY A 320 -63.56 -39.28 8.52
C GLY A 320 -64.13 -40.46 9.29
N PHE A 321 -65.28 -40.97 8.86
CA PHE A 321 -65.87 -42.16 9.49
C PHE A 321 -65.01 -43.41 9.28
N ASN A 322 -64.19 -43.44 8.23
CA ASN A 322 -63.30 -44.55 7.89
C ASN A 322 -61.92 -44.46 8.56
N MET A 323 -61.42 -43.26 8.84
CA MET A 323 -60.14 -43.05 9.52
C MET A 323 -60.03 -41.64 10.08
N LYS A 324 -59.11 -41.46 11.04
CA LYS A 324 -58.67 -40.14 11.49
C LYS A 324 -57.22 -39.92 11.05
N VAL A 325 -56.97 -38.81 10.39
CA VAL A 325 -55.64 -38.39 9.98
C VAL A 325 -55.21 -37.21 10.86
N PRO A 326 -54.07 -37.30 11.56
CA PRO A 326 -53.57 -36.18 12.34
C PRO A 326 -53.24 -34.98 11.44
N ALA A 327 -53.17 -33.80 12.03
CA ALA A 327 -52.64 -32.63 11.35
C ALA A 327 -51.18 -32.87 10.93
N GLY A 328 -50.78 -32.22 9.83
CA GLY A 328 -49.39 -32.22 9.44
C GLY A 328 -48.55 -31.37 10.39
N ASN A 329 -47.38 -31.89 10.77
CA ASN A 329 -46.35 -31.12 11.46
C ASN A 329 -45.89 -29.91 10.64
N GLY A 330 -45.49 -28.84 11.32
CA GLY A 330 -44.74 -27.76 10.68
C GLY A 330 -43.31 -28.19 10.34
N GLY A 331 -42.75 -27.63 9.28
CA GLY A 331 -41.36 -27.81 8.90
C GLY A 331 -40.42 -26.96 9.75
N ASN A 332 -39.22 -27.45 9.97
CA ASN A 332 -38.16 -26.73 10.67
C ASN A 332 -37.70 -25.53 9.86
N ALA A 333 -37.31 -24.45 10.53
CA ALA A 333 -36.69 -23.33 9.84
C ALA A 333 -35.18 -23.52 9.66
N GLY A 334 -34.63 -22.78 8.70
CA GLY A 334 -33.21 -22.70 8.45
C GLY A 334 -32.49 -21.73 9.39
N ASN A 335 -31.21 -21.99 9.56
CA ASN A 335 -30.28 -21.19 10.33
C ASN A 335 -29.83 -19.94 9.57
N GLY A 336 -29.62 -18.83 10.27
CA GLY A 336 -28.94 -17.65 9.72
C GLY A 336 -27.43 -17.86 9.58
N GLY A 337 -26.81 -17.22 8.59
CA GLY A 337 -25.37 -17.30 8.34
C GLY A 337 -24.54 -16.39 9.25
N ASN A 338 -23.25 -16.69 9.37
CA ASN A 338 -22.26 -15.83 10.05
C ASN A 338 -21.91 -14.60 9.22
N GLY A 339 -21.58 -13.50 9.90
CA GLY A 339 -20.95 -12.35 9.24
C GLY A 339 -19.47 -12.62 9.00
N GLY A 340 -18.96 -12.18 7.85
CA GLY A 340 -17.55 -12.22 7.52
C GLY A 340 -16.73 -11.26 8.40
N ARG A 341 -15.49 -11.63 8.70
CA ARG A 341 -14.54 -10.79 9.45
C ARG A 341 -14.06 -9.63 8.59
N GLY A 342 -13.81 -8.49 9.20
CA GLY A 342 -13.11 -7.38 8.56
C GLY A 342 -11.64 -7.72 8.34
N GLY A 343 -11.12 -7.32 7.19
CA GLY A 343 -9.72 -7.51 6.83
C GLY A 343 -8.81 -6.59 7.65
N ASN A 344 -7.62 -7.10 7.99
CA ASN A 344 -6.60 -6.28 8.64
C ASN A 344 -6.06 -5.24 7.66
N ALA A 345 -5.75 -4.03 8.14
CA ALA A 345 -5.09 -3.02 7.33
C ALA A 345 -3.58 -3.27 7.19
N GLY A 346 -3.01 -2.67 6.14
CA GLY A 346 -1.57 -2.65 5.93
C GLY A 346 -0.87 -1.62 6.79
N HIS A 347 0.40 -1.87 7.12
CA HIS A 347 1.25 -0.90 7.80
C HIS A 347 1.73 0.19 6.83
N GLY A 348 2.07 1.36 7.34
CA GLY A 348 2.76 2.39 6.54
C GLY A 348 4.12 1.90 6.06
N GLY A 349 4.58 2.48 4.95
CA GLY A 349 5.87 2.19 4.36
C GLY A 349 7.04 2.65 5.22
N ILE A 350 8.21 2.05 4.98
CA ILE A 350 9.44 2.33 5.73
C ILE A 350 10.26 3.39 4.96
N SER A 351 11.00 4.22 5.70
CA SER A 351 11.92 5.21 5.13
C SER A 351 13.38 4.88 5.44
N SER A 352 14.26 5.14 4.49
CA SER A 352 15.72 5.19 4.66
C SER A 352 16.21 6.62 4.94
N ASN A 353 17.51 6.79 5.18
CA ASN A 353 18.12 8.10 5.42
C ASN A 353 18.17 8.93 4.13
N ILE A 354 18.14 10.25 4.28
CA ILE A 354 18.25 11.21 3.17
C ILE A 354 19.43 12.15 3.46
N TYR A 355 20.41 12.20 2.56
CA TYR A 355 21.59 13.05 2.67
C TYR A 355 21.54 14.15 1.61
N LEU A 356 21.69 15.40 2.05
CA LEU A 356 21.83 16.57 1.19
C LEU A 356 23.12 17.30 1.56
N ASN A 357 24.02 17.45 0.59
CA ASN A 357 25.24 18.22 0.71
C ASN A 357 25.14 19.48 -0.15
N VAL A 358 25.39 20.63 0.47
CA VAL A 358 25.41 21.96 -0.16
C VAL A 358 26.61 22.75 0.35
N PRO A 359 27.03 23.84 -0.33
CA PRO A 359 28.03 24.75 0.22
C PRO A 359 27.59 25.32 1.58
N GLU A 360 28.54 25.61 2.45
CA GLU A 360 28.25 26.06 3.81
C GLU A 360 27.42 27.35 3.83
N GLU A 361 27.73 28.28 2.92
CA GLU A 361 27.00 29.52 2.70
C GLU A 361 25.54 29.31 2.27
N ALA A 362 25.21 28.13 1.73
CA ALA A 362 23.88 27.80 1.23
C ALA A 362 22.98 27.10 2.26
N VAL A 363 23.53 26.67 3.41
CA VAL A 363 22.79 25.96 4.47
C VAL A 363 21.54 26.72 4.92
N GLY A 364 21.63 28.04 5.05
CA GLY A 364 20.50 28.91 5.44
C GLY A 364 19.39 29.02 4.40
N HIS A 365 19.61 28.53 3.18
CA HIS A 365 18.64 28.50 2.08
C HIS A 365 17.96 27.14 1.90
N VAL A 366 18.32 26.16 2.74
CA VAL A 366 17.80 24.79 2.68
C VAL A 366 16.74 24.55 3.74
N ARG A 367 15.63 23.95 3.30
CA ARG A 367 14.62 23.34 4.17
C ARG A 367 14.49 21.86 3.83
N MET A 368 14.46 21.00 4.84
CA MET A 368 14.12 19.59 4.67
C MET A 368 12.92 19.21 5.52
N THR A 369 11.92 18.58 4.90
CA THR A 369 10.71 18.10 5.58
C THR A 369 10.56 16.61 5.32
N ALA A 370 10.34 15.83 6.38
CA ALA A 370 10.09 14.39 6.28
C ALA A 370 8.87 14.01 7.12
N PHE A 371 7.92 13.29 6.53
CA PHE A 371 6.69 12.86 7.21
C PHE A 371 6.68 11.37 7.53
N CYS A 372 6.07 11.03 8.65
CA CYS A 372 5.75 9.65 8.98
C CYS A 372 4.77 9.08 7.95
N SER A 373 4.87 7.77 7.72
CA SER A 373 3.81 7.05 6.99
C SER A 373 2.69 6.68 7.96
N VAL A 374 1.46 6.65 7.45
CA VAL A 374 0.27 6.24 8.20
C VAL A 374 -0.07 4.78 7.89
N GLY A 375 -0.55 4.05 8.89
CA GLY A 375 -1.15 2.73 8.67
C GLY A 375 -2.56 2.86 8.13
N GLY A 376 -3.05 1.82 7.45
CA GLY A 376 -4.43 1.78 6.99
C GLY A 376 -5.43 1.54 8.13
N ILE A 377 -6.71 1.71 7.83
CA ILE A 377 -7.82 1.45 8.75
C ILE A 377 -8.32 0.01 8.53
N GLY A 378 -8.42 -0.80 9.59
CA GLY A 378 -8.94 -2.16 9.48
C GLY A 378 -10.43 -2.16 9.10
N GLY A 379 -10.85 -3.16 8.34
CA GLY A 379 -12.24 -3.28 7.89
C GLY A 379 -13.18 -3.61 9.03
N LYS A 380 -14.44 -3.23 8.89
CA LYS A 380 -15.52 -3.62 9.81
C LYS A 380 -15.88 -5.08 9.60
N GLY A 381 -16.26 -5.78 10.66
CA GLY A 381 -16.88 -7.09 10.50
C GLY A 381 -18.35 -6.99 10.09
N GLY A 382 -18.81 -7.99 9.34
CA GLY A 382 -20.19 -8.11 8.90
C GLY A 382 -21.11 -8.62 10.01
N LYS A 383 -22.41 -8.39 9.84
CA LYS A 383 -23.44 -8.78 10.79
C LYS A 383 -23.86 -10.23 10.60
N ALA A 384 -24.41 -10.78 11.68
CA ALA A 384 -25.09 -12.05 11.69
C ALA A 384 -26.35 -12.05 10.82
N GLY A 385 -26.62 -13.18 10.17
CA GLY A 385 -27.93 -13.51 9.67
C GLY A 385 -28.91 -13.93 10.78
N LEU A 386 -30.18 -13.57 10.62
CA LEU A 386 -31.26 -14.04 11.50
C LEU A 386 -31.68 -15.47 11.13
N GLY A 387 -32.06 -16.27 12.12
CA GLY A 387 -32.66 -17.59 11.87
C GLY A 387 -34.10 -17.47 11.40
N GLY A 388 -34.56 -18.46 10.64
CA GLY A 388 -35.94 -18.56 10.19
C GLY A 388 -36.89 -18.95 11.33
N LYS A 389 -38.17 -18.67 11.14
CA LYS A 389 -39.25 -19.12 12.02
C LYS A 389 -39.73 -20.51 11.62
N GLY A 390 -39.96 -21.39 12.59
CA GLY A 390 -40.48 -22.74 12.34
C GLY A 390 -41.94 -22.68 11.88
N GLY A 391 -42.34 -23.65 11.07
CA GLY A 391 -43.72 -23.78 10.62
C GLY A 391 -44.67 -24.15 11.74
N THR A 392 -45.94 -23.77 11.63
CA THR A 392 -46.97 -24.06 12.63
C THR A 392 -47.85 -25.24 12.24
N VAL A 393 -48.36 -26.00 13.21
CA VAL A 393 -49.43 -27.00 12.99
C VAL A 393 -50.79 -26.32 12.95
N VAL A 394 -51.70 -26.83 12.12
CA VAL A 394 -53.09 -26.37 12.04
C VAL A 394 -54.03 -27.57 12.27
N PRO A 395 -55.08 -27.48 13.12
CA PRO A 395 -55.31 -26.44 14.11
C PRO A 395 -54.22 -26.48 15.21
N MET A 396 -53.95 -25.33 15.85
CA MET A 396 -52.89 -25.15 16.86
C MET A 396 -53.20 -25.84 18.21
N THR A 397 -53.74 -27.06 18.19
CA THR A 397 -54.17 -27.79 19.37
C THR A 397 -53.04 -28.55 20.06
N ASP A 398 -51.92 -28.78 19.36
CA ASP A 398 -50.73 -29.42 19.93
C ASP A 398 -49.44 -28.73 19.44
N ALA A 399 -48.92 -27.80 20.26
CA ALA A 399 -47.71 -27.04 19.93
C ALA A 399 -46.43 -27.89 19.81
N THR A 400 -46.46 -29.18 20.22
CA THR A 400 -45.31 -30.10 20.08
C THR A 400 -45.11 -30.60 18.65
N LEU A 401 -46.09 -30.37 17.77
CA LEU A 401 -46.05 -30.70 16.34
C LEU A 401 -45.64 -29.50 15.45
N ASN A 402 -45.38 -28.34 16.05
CA ASN A 402 -44.78 -27.21 15.34
C ASN A 402 -43.37 -27.57 14.88
N GLY A 403 -42.98 -27.07 13.71
CA GLY A 403 -41.60 -27.12 13.28
C GLY A 403 -40.71 -26.36 14.26
N VAL A 404 -39.51 -26.89 14.49
CA VAL A 404 -38.56 -26.22 15.37
C VAL A 404 -38.15 -24.92 14.66
N PRO A 405 -38.23 -23.76 15.33
CA PRO A 405 -37.62 -22.55 14.79
C PRO A 405 -36.18 -22.85 14.42
N GLY A 406 -35.77 -22.35 13.25
CA GLY A 406 -34.36 -22.36 12.91
C GLY A 406 -33.66 -21.71 14.07
N THR A 407 -32.56 -22.31 14.51
CA THR A 407 -31.75 -21.57 15.46
C THR A 407 -31.34 -20.29 14.74
N ASN A 408 -31.36 -19.14 15.39
CA ASN A 408 -30.47 -18.07 14.92
C ASN A 408 -29.11 -18.74 14.82
N GLY A 409 -28.59 -18.96 13.61
CA GLY A 409 -27.71 -20.10 13.36
C GLY A 409 -26.50 -20.04 14.27
N HIS A 410 -26.46 -20.80 15.36
CA HIS A 410 -25.52 -20.55 16.48
C HIS A 410 -25.20 -19.06 16.77
N HIS A 411 -26.12 -18.12 16.54
CA HIS A 411 -25.81 -16.75 16.12
C HIS A 411 -24.80 -16.73 14.97
N GLY A 412 -25.14 -16.10 13.84
CA GLY A 412 -24.06 -15.60 13.01
C GLY A 412 -23.12 -14.79 13.91
N ILE A 413 -21.89 -15.22 14.15
CA ILE A 413 -21.02 -14.43 15.02
C ILE A 413 -20.73 -13.17 14.21
N PRO A 414 -21.03 -11.96 14.72
CA PRO A 414 -20.62 -10.76 14.01
C PRO A 414 -19.13 -10.87 13.71
N GLY A 415 -18.75 -10.57 12.47
CA GLY A 415 -17.37 -10.51 12.09
C GLY A 415 -16.60 -9.64 13.07
N LYS A 416 -15.38 -10.04 13.39
CA LYS A 416 -14.48 -9.14 14.13
C LYS A 416 -14.00 -8.07 13.16
N ASN A 417 -13.89 -6.84 13.64
CA ASN A 417 -13.18 -5.81 12.89
C ASN A 417 -11.73 -6.25 12.69
N GLY A 418 -11.18 -5.89 11.53
CA GLY A 418 -9.76 -6.02 11.26
C GLY A 418 -8.94 -5.06 12.12
N LEU A 419 -7.67 -5.40 12.30
CA LEU A 419 -6.73 -4.57 13.04
C LEU A 419 -6.28 -3.39 12.17
N HIS A 420 -6.13 -2.22 12.80
CA HIS A 420 -5.50 -1.07 12.16
C HIS A 420 -4.02 -1.33 11.84
N GLY A 421 -3.58 -0.73 10.75
CA GLY A 421 -2.17 -0.67 10.39
C GLY A 421 -1.38 0.18 11.38
N ARG A 422 -0.07 0.01 11.37
CA ARG A 422 0.86 0.82 12.17
C ARG A 422 1.51 1.84 11.25
N GLY A 423 1.56 3.10 11.66
CA GLY A 423 2.42 4.08 10.99
C GLY A 423 3.91 3.75 11.18
N ARG A 424 4.78 4.36 10.38
CA ARG A 424 6.23 4.27 10.53
C ARG A 424 6.85 5.65 10.59
N HIS A 425 8.02 5.73 11.23
CA HIS A 425 8.77 6.97 11.35
C HIS A 425 9.16 7.54 9.99
N ALA A 426 9.23 8.87 9.94
CA ALA A 426 9.76 9.62 8.81
C ALA A 426 11.23 9.24 8.54
N ALA A 427 11.70 9.56 7.34
CA ALA A 427 13.12 9.54 7.02
C ALA A 427 13.91 10.42 7.98
N VAL A 428 15.12 10.00 8.34
CA VAL A 428 16.07 10.89 9.01
C VAL A 428 16.84 11.66 7.93
N CYS A 429 16.73 12.98 7.98
CA CYS A 429 17.41 13.88 7.06
C CYS A 429 18.76 14.32 7.62
N TYR A 430 19.74 14.44 6.75
CA TYR A 430 21.08 14.93 7.04
C TYR A 430 21.43 16.05 6.07
N LEU A 431 21.84 17.21 6.60
CA LEU A 431 22.33 18.34 5.84
C LEU A 431 23.83 18.49 6.13
N ASN A 432 24.67 18.39 5.09
CA ASN A 432 26.12 18.33 5.22
C ASN A 432 26.56 17.26 6.25
N ASP A 433 25.93 16.08 6.18
CA ASP A 433 26.14 14.92 7.06
C ASP A 433 25.81 15.13 8.56
N HIS A 434 25.29 16.30 8.92
CA HIS A 434 24.74 16.57 10.24
C HIS A 434 23.24 16.30 10.26
N LYS A 435 22.75 15.66 11.33
CA LYS A 435 21.32 15.37 11.48
C LYS A 435 20.52 16.67 11.42
N TYR A 436 19.64 16.77 10.43
CA TYR A 436 18.76 17.91 10.25
C TYR A 436 17.49 17.73 11.08
N HIS A 437 17.16 18.73 11.91
CA HIS A 437 15.91 18.76 12.64
C HIS A 437 14.79 19.19 11.69
N SER A 438 14.25 18.23 10.93
CA SER A 438 13.11 18.48 10.06
C SER A 438 11.92 19.00 10.87
N SER A 439 11.19 19.96 10.30
CA SER A 439 9.91 20.38 10.88
C SER A 439 8.92 19.23 10.74
N PHE A 440 8.79 18.39 11.78
CA PHE A 440 7.77 17.34 11.85
C PHE A 440 6.39 17.98 12.02
N SER A 441 5.80 18.53 10.97
CA SER A 441 4.37 18.82 11.01
C SER A 441 3.63 17.51 10.80
N LEU A 442 2.97 17.00 11.85
CA LEU A 442 1.83 16.11 11.64
C LEU A 442 0.91 16.81 10.62
N PRO A 443 0.47 16.14 9.54
CA PRO A 443 -0.45 16.75 8.58
C PRO A 443 -1.65 17.32 9.36
N LYS A 444 -1.89 18.64 9.26
CA LYS A 444 -2.97 19.33 9.97
C LYS A 444 -4.38 18.83 9.60
N HIS A 445 -4.50 17.92 8.63
CA HIS A 445 -5.77 17.42 8.09
C HIS A 445 -6.19 16.01 8.53
N TYR A 446 -5.56 15.43 9.55
CA TYR A 446 -6.06 14.18 10.15
C TYR A 446 -6.20 14.33 11.66
N THR A 447 -7.19 15.10 12.06
CA THR A 447 -7.87 14.85 13.35
C THR A 447 -8.75 13.62 13.10
N LEU A 448 -8.46 12.52 13.81
CA LEU A 448 -9.28 11.31 13.82
C LEU A 448 -10.69 11.61 14.33
#